data_AF-A0AB33BLY5-F1
#
_entry.id   AF-A0AB33BLY5-F1
#
_cell.length_a   1.000
_cell.length_b   1.000
_cell.length_c   1.000
_cell.angle_alpha   90.00
_cell.angle_beta   90.00
_cell.angle_gamma   90.00
#
_symmetry.space_group_name_H-M   'P 1'
#
loop_
_entity.id
_entity.type
_entity.pdbx_description
1 polymer ?
#
loop_
_entity_poly.entity_id
_entity_poly.type
_entity_poly.pdbx_seq_one_letter_code
_entity_poly.pdbx_strand_id
1 'polypeptide(L)'
;MRTDEMNEARELGFLGGKLDNPVTVKFNDLTDESIEGVANASDMTKADWIREACIEKLLVERRKFNRMRKVWGHPKETRDARGCHENTESNLEH
;
A
#
# COMPACT_ATOMS: atom_id res chain seq x y z
N MET A 1 -16.18 7.65 -4.95
CA MET A 1 -15.13 7.19 -5.87
C MET A 1 -15.62 7.15 -7.34
N ARG A 2 -14.78 7.47 -8.34
CA ARG A 2 -15.14 7.29 -9.77
C ARG A 2 -15.17 5.80 -10.14
N THR A 3 -15.96 5.44 -11.16
CA THR A 3 -16.05 4.05 -11.67
C THR A 3 -14.68 3.47 -12.04
N ASP A 4 -13.79 4.28 -12.62
CA ASP A 4 -12.44 3.85 -12.98
C ASP A 4 -11.59 3.46 -11.76
N GLU A 5 -11.71 4.21 -10.66
CA GLU A 5 -10.99 3.95 -9.42
C GLU A 5 -11.52 2.70 -8.71
N MET A 6 -12.84 2.48 -8.78
CA MET A 6 -13.48 1.25 -8.28
C MET A 6 -13.00 0.01 -9.03
N ASN A 7 -12.88 0.11 -10.35
CA ASN A 7 -12.36 -0.98 -11.16
C ASN A 7 -10.87 -1.24 -10.88
N GLU A 8 -10.05 -0.19 -10.81
CA GLU A 8 -8.62 -0.32 -10.45
C GLU A 8 -8.43 -0.95 -9.05
N ALA A 9 -9.22 -0.53 -8.05
CA ALA A 9 -9.16 -1.12 -6.72
C ALA A 9 -9.57 -2.60 -6.69
N ARG A 10 -10.53 -3.02 -7.53
CA ARG A 10 -10.90 -4.43 -7.70
C ARG A 10 -9.78 -5.23 -8.36
N GLU A 11 -9.20 -4.72 -9.44
CA GLU A 11 -8.09 -5.38 -10.15
C GLU A 11 -6.86 -5.56 -9.25
N LEU A 12 -6.61 -4.61 -8.36
CA LEU A 12 -5.53 -4.68 -7.37
C LEU A 12 -5.87 -5.54 -6.14
N GLY A 13 -7.09 -6.03 -6.03
CA GLY A 13 -7.55 -6.89 -4.94
C GLY A 13 -7.94 -6.18 -3.65
N PHE A 14 -7.99 -4.84 -3.62
CA PHE A 14 -8.32 -4.06 -2.41
C PHE A 14 -9.80 -4.14 -2.01
N LEU A 15 -10.67 -4.45 -2.98
CA LEU A 15 -12.11 -4.61 -2.76
C LEU A 15 -12.56 -6.08 -2.75
N GLY A 16 -11.62 -7.03 -2.82
CA GLY A 16 -11.90 -8.47 -2.83
C GLY A 16 -11.67 -9.13 -1.47
N GLY A 17 -12.08 -10.41 -1.37
CA GLY A 17 -11.81 -11.25 -0.21
C GLY A 17 -12.75 -11.02 0.98
N LYS A 18 -12.46 -11.74 2.07
CA LYS A 18 -13.21 -11.66 3.32
C LYS A 18 -12.68 -10.50 4.17
N LEU A 19 -13.58 -9.73 4.79
CA LEU A 19 -13.22 -8.67 5.73
C LEU A 19 -13.01 -9.25 7.13
N ASP A 20 -11.82 -9.80 7.39
CA ASP A 20 -11.48 -10.52 8.63
C ASP A 20 -10.44 -9.82 9.51
N ASN A 21 -9.91 -8.67 9.08
CA ASN A 21 -8.89 -7.90 9.79
C ASN A 21 -9.49 -6.60 10.36
N PRO A 22 -10.08 -6.62 11.59
CA PRO A 22 -10.61 -5.41 12.20
C PRO A 22 -9.48 -4.47 12.64
N VAL A 23 -9.71 -3.16 12.49
CA VAL A 23 -8.81 -2.11 12.98
C VAL A 23 -9.63 -1.11 13.81
N THR A 24 -9.15 -0.80 15.02
CA THR A 24 -9.76 0.20 15.89
C THR A 24 -8.99 1.51 15.80
N VAL A 25 -9.68 2.60 15.49
CA VAL A 25 -9.11 3.96 15.39
C VAL A 25 -9.91 4.89 16.31
N LYS A 26 -9.24 5.87 16.92
CA LYS A 26 -9.88 6.91 17.74
C LYS A 26 -9.87 8.23 16.98
N PHE A 27 -11.06 8.83 16.85
CA PHE A 27 -11.24 10.19 16.34
C PHE A 27 -11.65 11.11 17.49
N ASN A 28 -11.46 12.43 17.32
CA ASN A 28 -12.12 13.39 18.18
C ASN A 28 -13.60 13.53 17.76
N ASP A 29 -14.42 14.09 18.65
CA ASP A 29 -15.88 14.20 18.46
C ASP A 29 -16.22 14.88 17.13
N LEU A 30 -15.59 16.02 16.84
CA LEU A 30 -15.84 16.77 15.60
C LEU A 30 -15.56 15.94 14.34
N THR A 31 -14.51 15.13 14.34
CA THR A 31 -14.16 14.29 13.18
C THR A 31 -15.14 13.13 13.05
N ASP A 32 -15.53 12.49 14.16
CA ASP A 32 -16.50 11.39 14.15
C ASP A 32 -17.87 11.86 13.64
N GLU A 33 -18.36 13.01 14.14
CA GLU A 33 -19.61 13.64 13.69
C GLU A 33 -19.55 14.00 12.21
N SER A 34 -18.41 14.51 11.74
CA SER A 34 -18.24 14.84 10.32
C SER A 34 -18.27 13.60 9.44
N ILE A 35 -17.60 12.52 9.85
CA ILE A 35 -17.63 11.23 9.12
C ILE A 35 -19.06 10.69 9.10
N GLU A 36 -19.77 10.77 10.22
CA GLU A 36 -21.17 10.33 10.32
C GLU A 36 -22.07 11.09 9.36
N GLY A 37 -21.98 12.42 9.33
CA GLY A 37 -22.76 13.26 8.42
C GLY A 37 -22.53 12.93 6.95
N VAL A 38 -21.27 12.75 6.54
CA VAL A 38 -20.93 12.43 5.14
C VAL A 38 -21.33 10.99 4.77
N ALA A 39 -21.12 10.03 5.66
CA ALA A 39 -21.51 8.64 5.44
C ALA A 39 -23.03 8.52 5.27
N ASN A 40 -23.81 9.17 6.15
CA ASN A 40 -25.26 9.22 6.07
C ASN A 40 -25.75 9.89 4.77
N ALA A 41 -25.13 11.00 4.35
CA ALA A 41 -25.46 11.67 3.09
C ALA A 41 -25.17 10.80 1.86
N SER A 42 -24.31 9.79 2.00
CA SER A 42 -23.92 8.85 0.94
C SER A 42 -24.64 7.50 1.04
N ASP A 43 -25.58 7.33 1.98
CA ASP A 43 -26.26 6.06 2.28
C ASP A 43 -25.27 4.91 2.60
N MET A 44 -24.23 5.23 3.37
CA MET A 44 -23.14 4.31 3.73
C MET A 44 -22.94 4.26 5.25
N THR A 45 -22.42 3.15 5.76
CA THR A 45 -21.97 3.11 7.15
C THR A 45 -20.66 3.89 7.31
N LYS A 46 -20.36 4.38 8.53
CA LYS A 46 -19.05 4.99 8.84
C LYS A 46 -17.88 4.08 8.46
N ALA A 47 -18.01 2.78 8.74
CA ALA A 47 -16.99 1.79 8.43
C ALA A 47 -16.77 1.65 6.92
N ASP A 48 -17.85 1.67 6.12
CA ASP A 48 -17.76 1.63 4.66
C ASP A 48 -17.07 2.87 4.11
N TRP A 49 -17.49 4.04 4.59
CA TRP A 49 -16.92 5.31 4.16
C TRP A 49 -15.41 5.41 4.46
N ILE A 50 -15.00 5.04 5.68
CA ILE A 50 -13.59 5.02 6.09
C ILE A 50 -12.80 4.04 5.22
N ARG A 51 -13.37 2.87 4.91
CA ARG A 51 -12.72 1.88 4.05
C ARG A 51 -12.48 2.43 2.65
N GLU A 52 -13.47 3.07 2.04
CA GLU A 52 -13.33 3.69 0.73
C GLU A 52 -12.26 4.79 0.75
N ALA A 53 -12.27 5.68 1.75
CA ALA A 53 -11.26 6.71 1.90
C ALA A 53 -9.83 6.13 2.00
N CYS A 54 -9.66 5.02 2.72
CA CYS A 54 -8.39 4.30 2.78
C CYS A 54 -7.97 3.73 1.42
N ILE A 55 -8.90 3.13 0.68
CA ILE A 55 -8.63 2.55 -0.64
C ILE A 55 -8.25 3.64 -1.65
N GLU A 56 -8.95 4.77 -1.67
CA GLU A 56 -8.62 5.92 -2.51
C GLU A 56 -7.19 6.41 -2.24
N LYS A 57 -6.81 6.53 -0.96
CA LYS A 57 -5.45 6.91 -0.57
C LYS A 57 -4.41 5.88 -1.04
N LEU A 58 -4.70 4.59 -0.91
CA LEU A 58 -3.82 3.51 -1.37
C LEU A 58 -3.62 3.55 -2.88
N LEU A 59 -4.67 3.79 -3.67
CA LEU A 59 -4.56 3.93 -5.13
C LEU A 59 -3.62 5.09 -5.50
N VAL A 60 -3.77 6.24 -4.86
CA VAL A 60 -2.89 7.39 -5.10
C VAL A 60 -1.43 7.07 -4.82
N GLU A 61 -1.13 6.43 -3.68
CA GLU A 61 0.24 6.07 -3.31
C GLU A 61 0.80 4.97 -4.23
N ARG A 62 -0.03 3.99 -4.64
CA ARG A 62 0.35 2.95 -5.60
C ARG A 62 0.73 3.55 -6.96
N ARG A 63 -0.06 4.49 -7.47
CA ARG A 63 0.24 5.21 -8.72
C ARG A 63 1.54 6.00 -8.62
N LYS A 64 1.80 6.68 -7.49
CA LYS A 64 3.08 7.37 -7.24
C LYS A 64 4.25 6.38 -7.24
N PHE A 65 4.14 5.26 -6.53
CA PHE A 65 5.16 4.23 -6.48
C PHE A 65 5.46 3.65 -7.87
N ASN A 66 4.42 3.35 -8.66
CA ASN A 66 4.58 2.86 -10.02
C ASN A 66 5.25 3.89 -10.95
N ARG A 67 4.91 5.18 -10.81
CA ARG A 67 5.60 6.27 -11.53
C ARG A 67 7.08 6.33 -11.14
N MET A 68 7.39 6.25 -9.84
CA MET A 68 8.77 6.24 -9.38
C MET A 68 9.54 5.01 -9.90
N ARG A 69 8.96 3.81 -9.87
CA ARG A 69 9.60 2.61 -10.46
C ARG A 69 9.90 2.75 -11.96
N LYS A 70 9.05 3.47 -12.71
CA LYS A 70 9.30 3.77 -14.13
C LYS A 70 10.45 4.76 -14.32
N VAL A 71 10.56 5.77 -13.46
CA VAL A 71 11.59 6.81 -13.53
C VAL A 71 12.95 6.32 -13.03
N TRP A 72 12.97 5.52 -11.97
CA TRP A 72 14.18 5.10 -11.27
C TRP A 72 14.67 3.70 -11.67
N GLY A 73 13.99 3.04 -12.62
CA GLY A 73 14.19 1.62 -12.89
C GLY A 73 13.78 0.77 -11.68
N HIS A 74 13.70 -0.56 -11.85
CA HIS A 74 13.53 -1.45 -10.70
C HIS A 74 14.58 -1.08 -9.64
N PRO A 75 14.21 -1.01 -8.33
CA PRO A 75 15.21 -0.87 -7.29
C PRO A 75 16.25 -1.94 -7.57
N LYS A 76 17.48 -1.52 -7.90
CA LYS A 76 18.60 -2.46 -7.90
C LYS A 76 18.55 -3.08 -6.53
N GLU A 77 18.31 -4.38 -6.45
CA GLU A 77 18.62 -5.14 -5.26
C GLU A 77 20.00 -4.65 -4.84
N THR A 78 20.09 -3.98 -3.70
CA THR A 78 21.37 -3.79 -3.02
C THR A 78 21.79 -5.19 -2.62
N ARG A 79 22.45 -5.90 -3.55
CA ARG A 79 23.38 -6.96 -3.20
C ARG A 79 24.32 -6.32 -2.21
N ASP A 80 24.25 -6.76 -0.97
CA ASP A 80 25.23 -6.42 0.06
C ASP A 80 26.63 -6.58 -0.56
N ALA A 81 27.28 -5.45 -0.83
CA ALA A 81 28.71 -5.40 -1.01
C ALA A 81 29.35 -5.58 0.36
N ARG A 82 29.18 -6.76 0.95
CA ARG A 82 30.00 -7.21 2.08
C ARG A 82 31.08 -8.14 1.54
N GLY A 83 32.16 -7.49 1.15
CA GLY A 83 33.51 -7.95 1.49
C GLY A 83 34.03 -9.12 0.67
N CYS A 84 34.86 -8.77 -0.31
CA CYS A 84 36.02 -9.56 -0.68
C CYS A 84 36.72 -10.13 0.57
N HIS A 85 36.92 -11.44 0.60
CA HIS A 85 38.20 -11.99 1.04
C HIS A 85 38.52 -13.16 0.12
N GLU A 86 39.33 -12.85 -0.88
CA GLU A 86 40.21 -13.82 -1.53
C GLU A 86 41.09 -14.43 -0.44
N ASN A 87 41.06 -15.75 -0.29
CA ASN A 87 42.21 -16.51 0.18
C ASN A 87 42.48 -17.59 -0.86
N THR A 88 43.22 -17.18 -1.88
CA THR A 88 43.92 -18.09 -2.79
C THR A 88 45.17 -18.56 -2.05
N GLU A 89 45.14 -19.74 -1.43
CA GLU A 89 46.36 -20.48 -1.13
C GLU A 89 46.51 -21.58 -2.17
N SER A 90 47.20 -21.22 -3.26
CA SER A 90 47.96 -22.19 -4.03
C SER A 90 49.23 -22.51 -3.27
N ASN A 91 49.50 -23.79 -3.02
CA ASN A 91 50.84 -24.32 -3.20
C ASN A 91 50.76 -25.81 -3.54
N LEU A 92 51.15 -26.08 -4.78
CA LEU A 92 51.47 -27.38 -5.33
C LEU A 92 52.78 -27.92 -4.74
N GLU A 93 52.89 -29.25 -4.77
CA GLU A 93 54.12 -30.06 -4.87
C GLU A 93 54.98 -30.30 -3.61
N HIS A 94 54.83 -31.51 -3.04
CA HIS A 94 55.76 -32.63 -3.27
C HIS A 94 55.11 -33.98 -2.89
#